data_AF-A0A7K2QP40-F1
#
_entry.id   AF-A0A7K2QP40-F1
#
_cell.length_a   1.000
_cell.length_b   1.000
_cell.length_c   1.000
_cell.angle_alpha   90.00
_cell.angle_beta   90.00
_cell.angle_gamma   90.00
#
_symmetry.space_group_name_H-M   'P 1'
#
loop_
_entity.id
_entity.type
_entity.pdbx_description
1 polymer ?
#
loop_
_entity_poly.entity_id
_entity_poly.type
_entity_poly.pdbx_seq_one_letter_code
_entity_poly.pdbx_strand_id
1 'polypeptide(L)'
;STTGNLFQGDDKLKKRADVLHSIEHKKPTGTSFLVTSSETGEPNLDDTKKFIKLVKGPDRVSSIILDSGGHNFNTWRREIPSMLVWMSNRIQA
;
A
#
# COMPACT_ATOMS: atom_id res chain seq x y z
N SER A 1 18.83 -3.19 -12.00
CA SER A 1 17.50 -2.72 -12.44
C SER A 1 17.31 -3.19 -13.88
N THR A 2 16.59 -4.28 -14.08
CA THR A 2 16.21 -4.79 -15.41
C THR A 2 14.72 -4.52 -15.66
N THR A 3 14.24 -3.35 -15.26
CA THR A 3 12.99 -2.80 -15.77
C THR A 3 13.30 -2.14 -17.11
N GLY A 4 13.76 -2.94 -18.09
CA GLY A 4 14.02 -2.49 -19.44
C GLY A 4 12.73 -1.87 -20.01
N ASN A 5 12.74 -0.55 -20.17
CA ASN A 5 11.70 0.28 -20.75
C ASN A 5 10.24 -0.24 -20.62
N LEU A 6 9.81 -0.62 -19.41
CA LEU A 6 8.46 -1.18 -19.15
C LEU A 6 7.32 -0.33 -19.71
N PHE A 7 7.55 0.98 -19.77
CA PHE A 7 6.57 1.95 -20.22
C PHE A 7 6.86 2.52 -21.60
N GLN A 8 7.93 2.11 -22.28
CA GLN A 8 8.29 2.59 -23.62
C GLN A 8 8.37 4.13 -23.76
N GLY A 9 8.74 4.83 -22.68
CA GLY A 9 8.72 6.30 -22.61
C GLY A 9 7.35 6.93 -22.36
N ASP A 10 6.28 6.14 -22.15
CA ASP A 10 4.96 6.64 -21.79
C ASP A 10 4.91 7.05 -20.31
N ASP A 11 5.17 8.34 -20.08
CA ASP A 11 5.10 8.94 -18.76
C ASP A 11 3.70 8.89 -18.13
N LYS A 12 2.63 8.88 -18.93
CA LYS A 12 1.27 8.76 -18.39
C LYS A 12 1.04 7.36 -17.85
N LEU A 13 1.50 6.34 -18.56
CA LEU A 13 1.41 4.96 -18.09
C LEU A 13 2.26 4.74 -16.84
N LYS A 14 3.48 5.28 -16.82
CA LYS A 14 4.37 5.25 -15.65
C LYS A 14 3.72 5.89 -14.42
N LYS A 15 3.15 7.09 -14.57
CA LYS A 15 2.45 7.82 -13.49
C LYS A 15 1.23 7.06 -12.98
N ARG A 16 0.45 6.43 -13.86
CA ARG A 16 -0.70 5.60 -13.46
C ARG A 16 -0.31 4.33 -12.72
N ALA A 17 0.88 3.77 -13.00
CA ALA A 17 1.41 2.62 -12.29
C ALA A 17 2.09 2.99 -10.95
N ASP A 18 2.33 4.27 -10.69
CA ASP A 18 2.91 4.76 -9.45
C ASP A 18 1.80 5.03 -8.42
N VAL A 19 1.78 4.21 -7.37
CA VAL A 19 0.78 4.28 -6.29
C VAL A 19 0.91 5.57 -5.49
N LEU A 20 2.12 6.08 -5.27
CA LEU A 20 2.33 7.35 -4.55
C LEU A 20 1.83 8.53 -5.38
N HIS A 21 2.14 8.53 -6.69
CA HIS A 21 1.59 9.52 -7.61
C HIS A 21 0.05 9.48 -7.61
N SER A 22 -0.53 8.28 -7.62
CA SER A 22 -1.97 8.07 -7.65
C SER A 22 -2.67 8.60 -6.40
N ILE A 23 -2.16 8.32 -5.19
CA ILE A 23 -2.79 8.81 -3.96
C ILE A 23 -2.62 10.33 -3.79
N GLU A 24 -1.50 10.90 -4.25
CA GLU A 24 -1.25 12.34 -4.19
C GLU A 24 -2.21 13.15 -5.07
N HIS A 25 -2.61 12.60 -6.23
CA HIS A 25 -3.43 13.30 -7.23
C HIS A 25 -4.91 12.86 -7.25
N LYS A 26 -5.27 11.83 -6.48
CA LYS A 26 -6.64 11.36 -6.35
C LYS A 26 -7.50 12.38 -5.60
N LYS A 27 -8.73 12.60 -6.05
CA LYS A 27 -9.77 13.25 -5.24
C LYS A 27 -10.21 12.30 -4.10
N PRO A 28 -10.14 12.70 -2.82
CA PRO A 28 -10.64 11.87 -1.73
C PRO A 28 -12.14 11.56 -1.88
N THR A 29 -12.53 10.32 -1.62
CA THR A 29 -13.90 9.80 -1.87
C THR A 29 -14.47 8.99 -0.69
N GLY A 30 -13.78 8.93 0.44
CA GLY A 30 -14.14 8.05 1.57
C GLY A 30 -13.54 6.64 1.48
N THR A 31 -12.53 6.45 0.64
CA THR A 31 -11.89 5.14 0.42
C THR A 31 -11.16 4.69 1.69
N SER A 32 -11.31 3.42 2.05
CA SER A 32 -10.55 2.81 3.15
C SER A 32 -9.40 1.98 2.59
N PHE A 33 -8.17 2.32 2.99
CA PHE A 33 -6.96 1.63 2.61
C PHE A 33 -6.45 0.77 3.78
N LEU A 34 -5.95 -0.42 3.46
CA LEU A 34 -5.11 -1.22 4.34
C LEU A 34 -3.76 -1.38 3.65
N VAL A 35 -2.68 -0.99 4.33
CA VAL A 35 -1.31 -1.15 3.84
C VAL A 35 -0.51 -2.03 4.80
N THR A 36 0.41 -2.82 4.27
CA THR A 36 1.33 -3.64 5.08
C THR A 36 2.77 -3.29 4.75
N SER A 37 3.71 -3.70 5.60
CA SER A 37 5.01 -3.06 5.87
C SER A 37 5.76 -3.95 6.88
N SER A 38 7.09 -3.93 6.88
CA SER A 38 7.93 -4.48 7.94
C SER A 38 9.03 -3.47 8.28
N GLU A 39 9.40 -3.36 9.55
CA GLU A 39 10.48 -2.48 9.98
C GLU A 39 11.83 -2.91 9.40
N THR A 40 12.01 -4.22 9.22
CA THR A 40 13.21 -4.82 8.64
C THR A 40 12.86 -5.93 7.64
N GLY A 41 13.76 -6.17 6.68
CA GLY A 41 13.65 -7.24 5.68
C GLY A 41 12.95 -6.87 4.36
N GLU A 42 12.29 -5.70 4.30
CA GLU A 42 11.77 -5.11 3.06
C GLU A 42 12.21 -3.64 2.91
N PRO A 43 12.45 -3.15 1.68
CA PRO A 43 12.91 -1.78 1.45
C PRO A 43 11.78 -0.74 1.38
N ASN A 44 10.52 -1.16 1.54
CA ASN A 44 9.31 -0.38 1.20
C ASN A 44 8.68 0.38 2.39
N LEU A 45 9.27 0.33 3.59
CA LEU A 45 8.70 0.96 4.79
C LEU A 45 8.52 2.47 4.62
N ASP A 46 9.52 3.15 4.05
CA ASP A 46 9.48 4.60 3.88
C ASP A 46 8.41 5.02 2.87
N ASP A 47 8.23 4.27 1.79
CA ASP A 47 7.17 4.52 0.82
C ASP A 47 5.79 4.22 1.42
N THR A 48 5.66 3.19 2.25
CA THR A 48 4.44 2.93 3.03
C THR A 48 4.10 4.10 3.96
N LYS A 49 5.10 4.65 4.67
CA LYS A 49 4.94 5.84 5.51
C LYS A 49 4.54 7.07 4.70
N LYS A 50 5.11 7.26 3.49
CA LYS A 50 4.70 8.35 2.57
C LYS A 50 3.25 8.18 2.13
N PHE A 51 2.85 6.98 1.72
CA PHE A 51 1.47 6.69 1.33
C PHE A 51 0.49 7.06 2.46
N ILE A 52 0.75 6.61 3.69
CA ILE A 52 -0.07 6.92 4.86
C ILE A 52 -0.22 8.43 5.06
N LYS A 53 0.87 9.20 4.91
CA LYS A 53 0.86 10.67 5.03
C LYS A 53 0.09 11.38 3.90
N LEU A 54 0.01 10.76 2.72
CA LEU A 54 -0.70 11.31 1.56
C LEU A 54 -2.21 11.03 1.60
N VAL A 55 -2.67 10.04 2.36
CA VAL A 55 -4.09 9.81 2.60
C VAL A 55 -4.67 10.98 3.40
N LYS A 56 -5.68 11.64 2.82
CA LYS A 56 -6.25 12.90 3.33
C LYS A 56 -7.78 12.92 3.23
N GLY A 57 -8.39 13.85 3.97
CA GLY A 57 -9.83 14.12 3.88
C GLY A 57 -10.67 12.95 4.42
N PRO A 58 -11.79 12.58 3.77
CA PRO A 58 -12.64 11.48 4.21
C PRO A 58 -12.03 10.10 3.97
N ASP A 59 -10.93 9.99 3.22
CA ASP A 59 -10.23 8.71 3.03
C ASP A 59 -9.58 8.28 4.36
N ARG A 60 -9.51 6.97 4.59
CA ARG A 60 -9.00 6.37 5.83
C ARG A 60 -7.90 5.38 5.50
N VAL A 61 -6.89 5.29 6.36
CA VAL A 61 -5.81 4.30 6.22
C VAL A 61 -5.59 3.56 7.53
N SER A 62 -5.41 2.25 7.43
CA SER A 62 -4.93 1.38 8.50
C SER A 62 -3.65 0.70 8.03
N SER A 63 -2.79 0.31 8.95
CA SER A 63 -1.54 -0.37 8.63
C SER A 63 -1.31 -1.60 9.50
N ILE A 64 -0.63 -2.58 8.91
CA ILE A 64 -0.01 -3.71 9.62
C ILE A 64 1.50 -3.58 9.37
N ILE A 65 2.24 -3.15 10.38
CA ILE A 65 3.70 -3.06 10.30
C ILE A 65 4.28 -4.12 11.23
N LEU A 66 5.02 -5.08 10.67
CA LEU A 66 5.67 -6.15 11.43
C LEU A 66 7.11 -5.75 11.79
N ASP A 67 7.66 -6.25 12.89
CA ASP A 67 9.08 -5.96 13.25
C ASP A 67 10.07 -6.45 12.17
N SER A 68 9.73 -7.57 11.52
CA SER A 68 10.51 -8.15 10.43
C SER A 68 9.62 -8.92 9.47
N GLY A 69 9.98 -8.92 8.18
CA GLY A 69 9.23 -9.60 7.14
C GLY A 69 9.95 -9.55 5.78
N GLY A 70 9.23 -9.94 4.74
CA GLY A 70 9.74 -10.12 3.39
C GLY A 70 8.65 -10.61 2.46
N HIS A 71 8.92 -10.57 1.15
CA HIS A 71 8.01 -11.05 0.10
C HIS A 71 7.90 -12.59 0.10
N ASN A 72 7.28 -13.17 1.13
CA ASN A 72 7.16 -14.62 1.32
C ASN A 72 5.90 -14.99 2.14
N PHE A 73 5.53 -16.27 2.11
CA PHE A 73 4.34 -16.79 2.77
C PHE A 73 4.36 -16.69 4.30
N ASN A 74 5.54 -16.68 4.95
CA ASN A 74 5.62 -16.57 6.40
C ASN A 74 5.19 -15.18 6.88
N THR A 75 5.57 -14.13 6.16
CA THR A 75 5.09 -12.76 6.39
C THR A 75 3.58 -12.69 6.19
N TRP A 76 3.08 -13.17 5.04
CA TRP A 76 1.66 -13.16 4.71
C TRP A 76 0.78 -13.87 5.74
N ARG A 77 1.23 -15.03 6.25
CA ARG A 77 0.51 -15.77 7.29
C ARG A 77 0.29 -14.96 8.56
N ARG A 78 1.20 -14.03 8.89
CA ARG A 78 1.09 -13.13 10.05
C ARG A 78 0.15 -11.96 9.79
N GLU A 79 0.03 -11.52 8.55
CA GLU A 79 -0.82 -10.38 8.15
C GLU A 79 -2.30 -10.77 7.97
N ILE A 80 -2.57 -11.97 7.46
CA ILE A 80 -3.92 -12.45 7.11
C ILE A 80 -4.94 -12.32 8.25
N PRO A 81 -4.67 -12.76 9.50
CA PRO A 81 -5.68 -12.67 10.56
C PRO A 81 -6.14 -11.23 10.83
N SER A 82 -5.20 -10.29 10.95
CA SER A 82 -5.49 -8.87 11.16
C SER A 82 -6.20 -8.24 9.96
N MET A 83 -5.82 -8.63 8.73
CA MET A 83 -6.50 -8.22 7.51
C MET A 83 -7.97 -8.67 7.49
N LEU A 84 -8.25 -9.93 7.86
CA LEU A 84 -9.62 -10.46 7.89
C LEU A 84 -10.49 -9.72 8.90
N VAL A 85 -9.96 -9.42 10.09
CA VAL A 85 -10.65 -8.60 11.10
C VAL A 85 -10.87 -7.17 10.59
N TRP A 86 -9.90 -6.60 9.88
CA TRP A 86 -10.04 -5.27 9.29
C TRP A 86 -11.15 -5.22 8.22
N MET A 87 -11.24 -6.25 7.37
CA MET A 87 -12.27 -6.41 6.34
C MET A 87 -13.66 -6.64 6.93
N SER A 88 -13.79 -7.50 7.95
CA SER A 88 -15.09 -7.83 8.56
C SER A 88 -15.80 -6.61 9.14
N ASN A 89 -15.04 -5.62 9.61
CA ASN A 89 -15.57 -4.36 10.14
C ASN A 89 -16.03 -3.36 9.06
N ARG A 90 -15.88 -3.69 7.77
CA ARG A 90 -16.08 -2.77 6.63
C ARG A 90 -16.95 -3.34 5.52
N ILE A 91 -17.15 -4.65 5.49
CA ILE A 91 -18.14 -5.29 4.62
C ILE A 91 -19.47 -5.29 5.39
N GLN A 92 -20.39 -4.43 4.98
CA GLN A 92 -21.79 -4.57 5.35
C GLN A 92 -22.42 -5.54 4.35
N ALA A 93 -23.13 -6.54 4.86
CA ALA A 93 -23.94 -7.46 4.05
C ALA A 93 -25.19 -6.76 3.51
#